data_AF-A0A952UHW6-F1
#
_entry.id   AF-A0A952UHW6-F1
#
_cell.length_a   1.000
_cell.length_b   1.000
_cell.length_c   1.000
_cell.angle_alpha   90.00
_cell.angle_beta   90.00
_cell.angle_gamma   90.00
#
_symmetry.space_group_name_H-M   'P 1'
#
loop_
_entity.id
_entity.type
_entity.pdbx_description
1 polymer ?
#
loop_
_entity_poly.entity_id
_entity_poly.type
_entity_poly.pdbx_seq_one_letter_code
_entity_poly.pdbx_strand_id
1 'polypeptide(L)'
;MKIAFSALAIVAGCGSALGFGFYGGSGLSGGYRWDAAPRQMGGLDRSLSGGLTYSVLGGSYSSFKNVFTWSGAAPTDAAFQQAVERAFSAWTVVDPVSGLGTTISFRPDFGTAVSTSVVSGVRQGAMIDLFGASSGSTFSNGDPGLRAEAFFSAVAGTVTLTSGTANYNAAPISGADVTLNANTNALWTLPWFETILRHEIGHTLGLADVDLQSGPGGTFVDDNYNPNNAAATLSNSFAGMVNIANPAASAGLSTYSIPTSVFAQSGVDIMMESNISSFFLTNSLQNDDFAGRQFLYPTAVPEPATLAVLALAGLAALRRRNRA
;
A
#
# COMPACT_ATOMS: atom_id res chain seq x y z
N MET A 1 -6.40 -5.77 -49.11
CA MET A 1 -7.07 -4.82 -48.19
C MET A 1 -7.94 -5.60 -47.22
N LYS A 2 -7.45 -5.88 -46.00
CA LYS A 2 -8.21 -6.38 -44.82
C LYS A 2 -7.38 -5.96 -43.58
N ILE A 3 -7.58 -4.72 -43.14
CA ILE A 3 -8.29 -4.31 -41.91
C ILE A 3 -7.65 -4.93 -40.66
N ALA A 4 -6.82 -4.11 -40.01
CA ALA A 4 -6.33 -4.34 -38.65
C ALA A 4 -7.51 -4.18 -37.69
N PHE A 5 -7.70 -5.16 -36.80
CA PHE A 5 -8.55 -5.00 -35.63
C PHE A 5 -7.78 -4.22 -34.58
N SER A 6 -7.98 -2.90 -34.56
CA SER A 6 -7.83 -2.11 -33.35
C SER A 6 -8.98 -2.48 -32.42
N ALA A 7 -8.73 -3.35 -31.45
CA ALA A 7 -9.64 -3.52 -30.32
C ALA A 7 -9.40 -2.33 -29.37
N LEU A 8 -10.10 -1.23 -29.68
CA LEU A 8 -10.34 -0.13 -28.78
C LEU A 8 -11.15 -0.69 -27.60
N ALA A 9 -10.48 -0.99 -26.49
CA ALA A 9 -11.15 -1.25 -25.24
C ALA A 9 -11.65 0.09 -24.68
N ILE A 10 -12.84 0.50 -25.10
CA ILE A 10 -13.63 1.46 -24.33
C ILE A 10 -14.19 0.66 -23.14
N VAL A 11 -13.48 0.68 -22.01
CA VAL A 11 -14.09 0.34 -20.72
C VAL A 11 -14.59 1.65 -20.12
N ALA A 12 -15.79 2.07 -20.56
CA ALA A 12 -16.52 3.13 -19.90
C ALA A 12 -17.43 2.51 -18.84
N GLY A 13 -17.02 2.66 -17.59
CA GLY A 13 -17.77 2.39 -16.37
C GLY A 13 -17.01 3.00 -15.20
N CYS A 14 -17.18 4.32 -14.98
CA CYS A 14 -16.54 5.04 -13.87
C CYS A 14 -17.42 5.01 -12.60
N GLY A 15 -16.75 4.89 -11.45
CA GLY A 15 -17.19 5.32 -10.11
C GLY A 15 -16.92 4.26 -9.02
N SER A 16 -16.35 4.55 -7.85
CA SER A 16 -16.03 5.84 -7.21
C SER A 16 -14.53 6.18 -7.23
N ALA A 17 -14.21 7.48 -7.28
CA ALA A 17 -12.88 8.00 -6.95
C ALA A 17 -12.64 7.88 -5.45
N LEU A 18 -11.66 8.58 -4.90
CA LEU A 18 -11.78 9.38 -3.67
C LEU A 18 -10.39 9.86 -3.19
N GLY A 19 -9.38 9.95 -4.06
CA GLY A 19 -8.05 10.50 -3.74
C GLY A 19 -7.18 9.62 -2.82
N PHE A 20 -5.96 10.08 -2.56
CA PHE A 20 -5.03 9.43 -1.61
C PHE A 20 -4.09 10.45 -0.94
N GLY A 21 -3.34 10.02 0.07
CA GLY A 21 -2.29 10.80 0.71
C GLY A 21 -0.99 9.99 0.86
N PHE A 22 0.15 10.66 0.99
CA PHE A 22 1.43 10.01 1.27
C PHE A 22 2.32 10.85 2.18
N TYR A 23 3.01 10.20 3.11
CA TYR A 23 3.82 10.88 4.12
C TYR A 23 5.07 11.52 3.53
N GLY A 24 5.41 12.72 4.01
CA GLY A 24 6.69 13.39 3.70
C GLY A 24 6.75 14.02 2.30
N GLY A 25 5.61 14.17 1.63
CA GLY A 25 5.50 14.86 0.35
C GLY A 25 5.59 16.38 0.47
N SER A 26 6.05 17.02 -0.61
CA SER A 26 5.90 18.45 -0.84
C SER A 26 5.35 18.64 -2.26
N GLY A 27 4.06 18.96 -2.36
CA GLY A 27 3.28 18.78 -3.58
C GLY A 27 3.24 17.29 -3.98
N LEU A 28 3.47 16.99 -5.26
CA LEU A 28 3.57 15.61 -5.76
C LEU A 28 4.98 15.00 -5.63
N SER A 29 5.93 15.76 -5.09
CA SER A 29 7.34 15.33 -4.94
C SER A 29 7.66 14.90 -3.52
N GLY A 30 8.84 14.30 -3.29
CA GLY A 30 9.24 13.86 -1.95
C GLY A 30 8.60 12.53 -1.58
N GLY A 31 8.36 12.35 -0.29
CA GLY A 31 7.71 11.18 0.27
C GLY A 31 8.66 10.16 0.90
N TYR A 32 8.08 9.15 1.53
CA TYR A 32 8.78 7.97 2.03
C TYR A 32 8.39 6.73 1.23
N ARG A 33 9.38 5.95 0.80
CA ARG A 33 9.17 4.75 -0.02
C ARG A 33 10.21 3.69 0.30
N TRP A 34 9.86 2.42 0.12
CA TRP A 34 10.87 1.36 0.03
C TRP A 34 11.69 1.49 -1.25
N ASP A 35 13.00 1.27 -1.17
CA ASP A 35 13.88 1.36 -2.35
C ASP A 35 13.71 0.11 -3.23
N ALA A 36 13.51 0.29 -4.54
CA ALA A 36 13.45 -0.82 -5.48
C ALA A 36 14.82 -1.47 -5.72
N ALA A 37 15.91 -0.71 -5.59
CA ALA A 37 17.26 -1.23 -5.72
C ALA A 37 17.72 -1.90 -4.41
N PRO A 38 18.57 -2.95 -4.47
CA PRO A 38 19.15 -3.56 -3.28
C PRO A 38 19.78 -2.51 -2.37
N ARG A 39 19.38 -2.51 -1.10
CA ARG A 39 19.86 -1.53 -0.12
C ARG A 39 20.00 -2.18 1.24
N GLN A 40 21.21 -2.10 1.78
CA GLN A 40 21.47 -2.47 3.17
C GLN A 40 21.52 -1.23 4.06
N MET A 41 20.89 -1.31 5.23
CA MET A 41 20.97 -0.30 6.28
C MET A 41 21.17 -0.99 7.63
N GLY A 42 22.21 -0.60 8.37
CA GLY A 42 22.50 -1.25 9.66
C GLY A 42 22.77 -2.76 9.55
N GLY A 43 23.26 -3.23 8.40
CA GLY A 43 23.50 -4.66 8.13
C GLY A 43 22.25 -5.46 7.73
N LEU A 44 21.08 -4.83 7.65
CA LEU A 44 19.82 -5.44 7.26
C LEU A 44 19.46 -5.05 5.84
N ASP A 45 18.89 -5.96 5.06
CA ASP A 45 18.27 -5.59 3.78
C ASP A 45 16.99 -4.79 4.03
N ARG A 46 16.91 -3.62 3.39
CA ARG A 46 15.84 -2.63 3.53
C ARG A 46 15.39 -2.18 2.13
N SER A 47 15.12 -3.15 1.26
CA SER A 47 14.75 -2.92 -0.13
C SER A 47 13.65 -3.86 -0.63
N LEU A 48 13.03 -3.51 -1.75
CA LEU A 48 12.08 -4.38 -2.45
C LEU A 48 12.77 -5.52 -3.20
N SER A 49 14.12 -5.61 -3.17
CA SER A 49 14.88 -6.65 -3.87
C SER A 49 14.58 -8.03 -3.28
N GLY A 50 13.65 -8.74 -3.91
CA GLY A 50 13.15 -10.03 -3.45
C GLY A 50 11.82 -9.94 -2.69
N GLY A 51 11.34 -8.75 -2.36
CA GLY A 51 10.07 -8.53 -1.66
C GLY A 51 10.24 -8.25 -0.16
N LEU A 52 9.29 -7.49 0.38
CA LEU A 52 9.26 -7.06 1.78
C LEU A 52 9.02 -8.26 2.70
N THR A 53 9.87 -8.43 3.71
CA THR A 53 9.64 -9.46 4.72
C THR A 53 8.77 -8.95 5.87
N TYR A 54 7.93 -9.81 6.42
CA TYR A 54 7.20 -9.49 7.65
C TYR A 54 7.30 -10.59 8.70
N SER A 55 7.33 -10.17 9.96
CA SER A 55 7.30 -11.06 11.12
C SER A 55 6.09 -10.77 12.00
N VAL A 56 5.72 -11.76 12.80
CA VAL A 56 4.62 -11.63 13.76
C VAL A 56 5.12 -11.92 15.16
N LEU A 57 4.56 -11.21 16.14
CA LEU A 57 4.84 -11.43 17.54
C LEU A 57 4.60 -12.91 17.93
N GLY A 58 5.60 -13.52 18.57
CA GLY A 58 5.56 -14.94 18.94
C GLY A 58 5.95 -15.91 17.81
N GLY A 59 6.37 -15.42 16.64
CA GLY A 59 7.02 -16.21 15.59
C GLY A 59 6.13 -17.22 14.87
N SER A 60 4.81 -17.13 15.03
CA SER A 60 3.87 -17.95 14.24
C SER A 60 2.49 -17.29 14.23
N TYR A 61 1.68 -17.59 13.20
CA TYR A 61 0.30 -17.15 13.14
C TYR A 61 -0.52 -17.60 14.36
N SER A 62 -0.28 -18.82 14.86
CA SER A 62 -0.98 -19.35 16.04
C SER A 62 -0.64 -18.55 17.30
N SER A 63 0.66 -18.32 17.54
CA SER A 63 1.14 -17.49 18.67
C SER A 63 0.55 -16.09 18.59
N PHE A 64 0.58 -15.47 17.40
CA PHE A 64 0.12 -14.10 17.19
C PHE A 64 -1.40 -13.98 17.37
N LYS A 65 -2.18 -14.90 16.79
CA LYS A 65 -3.63 -14.97 16.98
C LYS A 65 -4.04 -15.03 18.45
N ASN A 66 -3.28 -15.78 19.26
CA ASN A 66 -3.55 -15.98 20.67
C ASN A 66 -3.22 -14.77 21.55
N VAL A 67 -2.62 -13.72 20.98
CA VAL A 67 -2.41 -12.44 21.67
C VAL A 67 -3.74 -11.65 21.78
N PHE A 68 -4.68 -11.87 20.86
CA PHE A 68 -5.92 -11.10 20.77
C PHE A 68 -7.09 -11.78 21.48
N THR A 69 -7.99 -10.98 22.05
CA THR A 69 -9.30 -11.44 22.50
C THR A 69 -10.29 -11.38 21.36
N TRP A 70 -11.03 -12.47 21.15
CA TRP A 70 -11.99 -12.59 20.06
C TRP A 70 -13.43 -12.44 20.57
N SER A 71 -14.22 -11.69 19.81
CA SER A 71 -15.68 -11.64 19.98
C SER A 71 -16.27 -12.97 19.53
N GLY A 72 -16.57 -13.84 20.50
CA GLY A 72 -17.06 -15.19 20.27
C GLY A 72 -15.95 -16.23 20.18
N ALA A 73 -16.13 -17.24 19.33
CA ALA A 73 -15.12 -18.27 19.14
C ALA A 73 -13.90 -17.69 18.40
N ALA A 74 -12.70 -17.95 18.94
CA ALA A 74 -11.46 -17.59 18.27
C ALA A 74 -11.39 -18.26 16.88
N PRO A 75 -10.83 -17.57 15.86
CA PRO A 75 -10.67 -18.17 14.53
C PRO A 75 -9.72 -19.37 14.58
N THR A 76 -9.86 -20.25 13.58
CA THR A 76 -8.87 -21.31 13.37
C THR A 76 -7.53 -20.72 12.94
N ASP A 77 -6.42 -21.41 13.17
CA ASP A 77 -5.09 -20.94 12.75
C ASP A 77 -5.02 -20.71 11.25
N ALA A 78 -5.65 -21.58 10.45
CA ALA A 78 -5.72 -21.44 9.01
C ALA A 78 -6.53 -20.20 8.57
N ALA A 79 -7.67 -19.93 9.20
CA ALA A 79 -8.47 -18.75 8.90
C ALA A 79 -7.74 -17.46 9.25
N PHE A 80 -7.03 -17.45 10.38
CA PHE A 80 -6.22 -16.31 10.80
C PHE A 80 -5.01 -16.08 9.88
N GLN A 81 -4.29 -17.14 9.53
CA GLN A 81 -3.20 -17.07 8.55
C GLN A 81 -3.69 -16.46 7.22
N GLN A 82 -4.80 -16.97 6.69
CA GLN A 82 -5.35 -16.45 5.43
C GLN A 82 -5.77 -14.99 5.55
N ALA A 83 -6.30 -14.55 6.69
CA ALA A 83 -6.65 -13.15 6.91
C ALA A 83 -5.41 -12.24 6.88
N VAL A 84 -4.32 -12.64 7.54
CA VAL A 84 -3.04 -11.90 7.49
C VAL A 84 -2.49 -11.86 6.07
N GLU A 85 -2.42 -13.01 5.39
CA GLU A 85 -1.93 -13.09 4.02
C GLU A 85 -2.79 -12.28 3.04
N ARG A 86 -4.12 -12.27 3.22
CA ARG A 86 -5.04 -11.45 2.41
C ARG A 86 -4.83 -9.96 2.64
N ALA A 87 -4.64 -9.52 3.88
CA ALA A 87 -4.35 -8.13 4.20
C ALA A 87 -3.09 -7.62 3.48
N PHE A 88 -2.01 -8.42 3.45
CA PHE A 88 -0.82 -8.11 2.64
C PHE A 88 -1.09 -8.18 1.14
N SER A 89 -1.78 -9.23 0.67
CA SER A 89 -2.03 -9.44 -0.76
C SER A 89 -2.91 -8.35 -1.38
N ALA A 90 -3.76 -7.69 -0.59
CA ALA A 90 -4.60 -6.60 -1.06
C ALA A 90 -3.76 -5.49 -1.72
N TRP A 91 -2.53 -5.29 -1.25
CA TRP A 91 -1.60 -4.31 -1.81
C TRP A 91 -0.78 -4.82 -3.00
N THR A 92 -0.88 -6.10 -3.37
CA THR A 92 -0.13 -6.69 -4.49
C THR A 92 -1.00 -7.05 -5.70
N VAL A 93 -2.34 -7.02 -5.57
CA VAL A 93 -3.24 -7.36 -6.68
C VAL A 93 -3.17 -6.35 -7.83
N VAL A 94 -3.43 -6.83 -9.04
CA VAL A 94 -3.62 -5.96 -10.22
C VAL A 94 -4.97 -5.27 -10.09
N ASP A 95 -5.01 -3.96 -10.29
CA ASP A 95 -6.27 -3.22 -10.33
C ASP A 95 -7.15 -3.80 -11.46
N PRO A 96 -8.35 -4.34 -11.13
CA PRO A 96 -9.23 -4.96 -12.12
C PRO A 96 -9.81 -3.97 -13.14
N VAL A 97 -9.81 -2.67 -12.85
CA VAL A 97 -10.36 -1.63 -13.75
C VAL A 97 -9.27 -1.03 -14.63
N SER A 98 -8.18 -0.52 -14.03
CA SER A 98 -7.10 0.10 -14.80
C SER A 98 -6.09 -0.89 -15.38
N GLY A 99 -6.04 -2.12 -14.85
CA GLY A 99 -5.01 -3.11 -15.19
C GLY A 99 -3.63 -2.80 -14.58
N LEU A 100 -3.53 -1.80 -13.71
CA LEU A 100 -2.26 -1.41 -13.08
C LEU A 100 -1.84 -2.44 -12.03
N GLY A 101 -0.73 -3.13 -12.31
CA GLY A 101 -0.12 -4.11 -11.42
C GLY A 101 0.84 -3.51 -10.39
N THR A 102 1.64 -4.32 -9.75
CA THR A 102 2.80 -3.87 -8.96
C THR A 102 3.85 -4.97 -8.93
N THR A 103 5.10 -4.60 -8.70
CA THR A 103 6.20 -5.55 -8.46
C THR A 103 6.43 -5.79 -6.96
N ILE A 104 5.67 -5.13 -6.08
CA ILE A 104 5.74 -5.37 -4.64
C ILE A 104 5.29 -6.80 -4.36
N SER A 105 6.03 -7.47 -3.50
CA SER A 105 5.65 -8.76 -2.93
C SER A 105 5.99 -8.79 -1.45
N PHE A 106 5.25 -9.60 -0.70
CA PHE A 106 5.43 -9.80 0.74
C PHE A 106 5.76 -11.25 1.03
N ARG A 107 6.63 -11.48 2.01
CA ARG A 107 7.01 -12.83 2.44
C ARG A 107 7.09 -12.92 3.97
N PRO A 108 6.51 -13.94 4.59
CA PRO A 108 6.71 -14.14 6.03
C PRO A 108 8.17 -14.52 6.31
N ASP A 109 8.73 -14.00 7.40
CA ASP A 109 10.06 -14.32 7.92
C ASP A 109 10.03 -14.59 9.43
N PHE A 110 9.32 -15.64 9.83
CA PHE A 110 9.16 -15.97 11.25
C PHE A 110 10.45 -16.42 11.97
N GLY A 111 11.57 -16.53 11.25
CA GLY A 111 12.89 -16.71 11.85
C GLY A 111 13.45 -15.41 12.45
N THR A 112 13.03 -14.26 11.94
CA THR A 112 13.44 -12.95 12.46
C THR A 112 12.51 -12.52 13.59
N ALA A 113 13.09 -12.28 14.77
CA ALA A 113 12.35 -11.79 15.92
C ALA A 113 11.83 -10.36 15.67
N VAL A 114 10.59 -10.09 16.08
CA VAL A 114 10.01 -8.75 16.02
C VAL A 114 10.74 -7.78 16.95
N SER A 115 10.93 -6.52 16.55
CA SER A 115 11.60 -5.50 17.37
C SER A 115 11.14 -4.08 17.08
N THR A 116 10.68 -3.37 18.11
CA THR A 116 10.38 -1.94 18.00
C THR A 116 11.63 -1.05 18.10
N SER A 117 12.82 -1.63 18.28
CA SER A 117 14.06 -0.87 18.47
C SER A 117 14.48 -0.14 17.20
N VAL A 118 15.00 1.08 17.33
CA VAL A 118 15.55 1.87 16.22
C VAL A 118 17.00 2.22 16.53
N VAL A 119 17.91 1.88 15.62
CA VAL A 119 19.35 2.19 15.71
C VAL A 119 19.72 3.04 14.52
N SER A 120 20.20 4.26 14.76
CA SER A 120 20.61 5.21 13.70
C SER A 120 19.52 5.45 12.63
N GLY A 121 18.26 5.52 13.05
CA GLY A 121 17.12 5.70 12.14
C GLY A 121 16.74 4.44 11.36
N VAL A 122 17.33 3.29 11.67
CA VAL A 122 16.98 1.98 11.09
C VAL A 122 16.25 1.17 12.15
N ARG A 123 15.00 0.84 11.89
CA ARG A 123 14.25 -0.06 12.74
C ARG A 123 14.84 -1.47 12.65
N GLN A 124 14.91 -2.18 13.77
CA GLN A 124 15.43 -3.55 13.86
C GLN A 124 14.31 -4.58 13.62
N GLY A 125 14.64 -5.87 13.44
CA GLY A 125 13.65 -6.91 13.14
C GLY A 125 13.41 -7.09 11.64
N ALA A 126 12.24 -7.63 11.25
CA ALA A 126 11.89 -7.81 9.84
C ALA A 126 11.68 -6.44 9.16
N MET A 127 11.30 -6.42 7.89
CA MET A 127 10.98 -5.13 7.24
C MET A 127 9.67 -4.55 7.77
N ILE A 128 8.70 -5.41 8.07
CA ILE A 128 7.44 -5.09 8.70
C ILE A 128 7.21 -6.03 9.89
N ASP A 129 7.27 -5.53 11.12
CA ASP A 129 6.93 -6.35 12.29
C ASP A 129 5.50 -6.10 12.76
N LEU A 130 4.76 -7.18 13.06
CA LEU A 130 3.39 -7.11 13.58
C LEU A 130 3.36 -7.43 15.07
N PHE A 131 2.80 -6.54 15.87
CA PHE A 131 2.69 -6.62 17.32
C PHE A 131 1.22 -6.62 17.78
N GLY A 132 0.97 -7.30 18.90
CA GLY A 132 -0.20 -7.07 19.73
C GLY A 132 0.26 -6.47 21.06
N ALA A 133 -0.29 -5.33 21.46
CA ALA A 133 0.11 -4.64 22.69
C ALA A 133 -1.09 -4.14 23.49
N SER A 134 -0.94 -3.97 24.81
CA SER A 134 -1.98 -3.38 25.67
C SER A 134 -1.97 -1.84 25.66
N SER A 135 -0.93 -1.22 25.11
CA SER A 135 -0.84 0.24 24.97
C SER A 135 -0.02 0.61 23.74
N GLY A 136 -0.38 1.72 23.12
CA GLY A 136 0.30 2.36 22.00
C GLY A 136 0.18 3.89 22.10
N SER A 137 0.42 4.60 21.02
CA SER A 137 0.23 6.04 20.92
C SER A 137 -1.25 6.42 20.80
N THR A 138 -2.07 5.54 20.23
CA THR A 138 -3.49 5.77 19.93
C THR A 138 -4.47 5.01 20.85
N PHE A 139 -3.96 4.16 21.76
CA PHE A 139 -4.74 3.39 22.72
C PHE A 139 -3.96 3.14 24.02
N SER A 140 -4.66 2.91 25.12
CA SER A 140 -4.04 2.66 26.44
C SER A 140 -4.54 1.37 27.09
N ASN A 141 -3.93 0.97 28.22
CA ASN A 141 -4.31 -0.25 28.93
C ASN A 141 -5.80 -0.22 29.29
N GLY A 142 -6.53 -1.26 28.89
CA GLY A 142 -7.97 -1.40 29.10
C GLY A 142 -8.86 -0.84 27.96
N ASP A 143 -8.29 -0.23 26.92
CA ASP A 143 -9.04 0.33 25.79
C ASP A 143 -9.84 -0.76 25.05
N PRO A 144 -11.18 -0.61 24.94
CA PRO A 144 -12.04 -1.59 24.26
C PRO A 144 -12.08 -1.44 22.73
N GLY A 145 -11.46 -0.40 22.17
CA GLY A 145 -11.52 -0.08 20.75
C GLY A 145 -10.67 -1.02 19.89
N LEU A 146 -11.19 -1.33 18.70
CA LEU A 146 -10.41 -2.00 17.65
C LEU A 146 -9.51 -0.95 17.00
N ARG A 147 -8.30 -0.81 17.54
CA ARG A 147 -7.33 0.22 17.16
C ARG A 147 -6.04 -0.45 16.74
N ALA A 148 -5.35 0.18 15.81
CA ALA A 148 -3.98 -0.14 15.47
C ALA A 148 -3.23 1.14 15.13
N GLU A 149 -1.92 1.01 15.01
CA GLU A 149 -1.04 2.09 14.58
C GLU A 149 0.17 1.53 13.86
N ALA A 150 0.54 2.18 12.77
CA ALA A 150 1.75 1.91 12.03
C ALA A 150 2.81 2.99 12.24
N PHE A 151 4.06 2.57 12.38
CA PHE A 151 5.20 3.48 12.43
C PHE A 151 6.31 2.97 11.53
N PHE A 152 6.80 3.81 10.64
CA PHE A 152 8.04 3.53 9.92
C PHE A 152 9.16 4.48 10.34
N SER A 153 10.39 4.00 10.18
CA SER A 153 11.57 4.85 10.15
C SER A 153 12.01 5.08 8.72
N ALA A 154 12.65 6.21 8.46
CA ALA A 154 13.27 6.51 7.18
C ALA A 154 14.64 7.15 7.41
N VAL A 155 15.53 6.98 6.45
CA VAL A 155 16.86 7.60 6.49
C VAL A 155 17.00 8.63 5.36
N ALA A 156 17.93 9.56 5.51
CA ALA A 156 18.22 10.53 4.45
C ALA A 156 18.78 9.83 3.21
N GLY A 157 18.37 10.28 2.02
CA GLY A 157 18.86 9.78 0.75
C GLY A 157 17.83 9.92 -0.36
N THR A 158 18.12 9.24 -1.47
CA THR A 158 17.21 9.04 -2.60
C THR A 158 16.83 7.57 -2.69
N VAL A 159 15.81 7.24 -3.49
CA VAL A 159 15.41 5.86 -3.80
C VAL A 159 15.50 5.60 -5.30
N THR A 160 15.54 4.31 -5.66
CA THR A 160 15.17 3.87 -7.01
C THR A 160 13.69 3.49 -6.99
N LEU A 161 12.90 4.01 -7.93
CA LEU A 161 11.51 3.61 -8.09
C LEU A 161 11.41 2.22 -8.71
N THR A 162 10.30 1.53 -8.48
CA THR A 162 9.98 0.25 -9.14
C THR A 162 9.86 0.37 -10.66
N SER A 163 9.72 1.58 -11.20
CA SER A 163 9.80 1.86 -12.64
C SER A 163 11.22 1.88 -13.20
N GLY A 164 12.24 1.84 -12.34
CA GLY A 164 13.66 1.93 -12.71
C GLY A 164 14.26 3.33 -12.60
N THR A 165 13.45 4.36 -12.31
CA THR A 165 13.94 5.73 -12.11
C THR A 165 14.84 5.80 -10.87
N ALA A 166 16.15 5.95 -11.10
CA ALA A 166 17.15 6.08 -10.04
C ALA A 166 17.20 7.52 -9.49
N ASN A 167 17.77 7.67 -8.29
CA ASN A 167 17.98 8.96 -7.62
C ASN A 167 16.70 9.79 -7.45
N TYR A 168 15.55 9.13 -7.33
CA TYR A 168 14.29 9.82 -7.08
C TYR A 168 14.36 10.50 -5.72
N ASN A 169 13.96 11.78 -5.67
CA ASN A 169 14.01 12.59 -4.46
C ASN A 169 12.91 12.17 -3.48
N ALA A 170 13.16 11.10 -2.74
CA ALA A 170 12.34 10.58 -1.66
C ALA A 170 13.23 9.85 -0.66
N ALA A 171 12.85 9.89 0.61
CA ALA A 171 13.62 9.26 1.67
C ALA A 171 13.28 7.76 1.76
N PRO A 172 14.28 6.87 1.74
CA PRO A 172 14.06 5.43 1.86
C PRO A 172 13.53 5.04 3.24
N ILE A 173 12.45 4.26 3.26
CA ILE A 173 11.96 3.57 4.46
C ILE A 173 13.00 2.53 4.90
N SER A 174 13.27 2.48 6.19
CA SER A 174 14.32 1.66 6.82
C SER A 174 13.77 0.58 7.77
N GLY A 175 12.45 0.38 7.76
CA GLY A 175 11.73 -0.56 8.63
C GLY A 175 10.41 0.03 9.13
N ALA A 176 9.38 -0.81 9.27
CA ALA A 176 8.06 -0.43 9.72
C ALA A 176 7.52 -1.43 10.75
N ASP A 177 6.63 -0.95 11.61
CA ASP A 177 5.91 -1.76 12.58
C ASP A 177 4.42 -1.49 12.46
N VAL A 178 3.61 -2.49 12.75
CA VAL A 178 2.19 -2.36 13.02
C VAL A 178 1.91 -2.88 14.42
N THR A 179 1.31 -2.06 15.28
CA THR A 179 0.88 -2.47 16.62
C THR A 179 -0.63 -2.45 16.69
N LEU A 180 -1.23 -3.60 16.98
CA LEU A 180 -2.68 -3.74 17.15
C LEU A 180 -3.03 -3.81 18.65
N ASN A 181 -4.17 -3.22 19.02
CA ASN A 181 -4.68 -3.25 20.38
C ASN A 181 -5.04 -4.68 20.82
N ALA A 182 -4.28 -5.24 21.75
CA ALA A 182 -4.45 -6.57 22.32
C ALA A 182 -5.04 -6.56 23.74
N ASN A 183 -5.64 -5.45 24.16
CA ASN A 183 -6.36 -5.40 25.44
C ASN A 183 -7.49 -6.42 25.50
N THR A 184 -7.76 -6.97 26.69
CA THR A 184 -8.81 -7.99 26.87
C THR A 184 -10.21 -7.48 26.52
N ASN A 185 -10.42 -6.17 26.58
CA ASN A 185 -11.70 -5.52 26.26
C ASN A 185 -11.84 -5.19 24.76
N ALA A 186 -10.76 -5.27 23.98
CA ALA A 186 -10.79 -5.09 22.53
C ALA A 186 -11.22 -6.42 21.89
N LEU A 187 -12.53 -6.56 21.66
CA LEU A 187 -13.13 -7.80 21.19
C LEU A 187 -13.08 -7.89 19.66
N TRP A 188 -12.01 -8.48 19.13
CA TRP A 188 -11.78 -8.59 17.69
C TRP A 188 -12.75 -9.57 17.03
N THR A 189 -13.15 -9.25 15.81
CA THR A 189 -13.67 -10.24 14.85
C THR A 189 -12.65 -10.40 13.73
N LEU A 190 -12.61 -11.57 13.09
CA LEU A 190 -11.65 -11.80 12.01
C LEU A 190 -11.76 -10.78 10.85
N PRO A 191 -12.97 -10.38 10.39
CA PRO A 191 -13.08 -9.37 9.33
C PRO A 191 -12.55 -7.99 9.72
N TRP A 192 -12.78 -7.55 10.96
CA TRP A 192 -12.23 -6.27 11.45
C TRP A 192 -10.72 -6.33 11.62
N PHE A 193 -10.19 -7.46 12.12
CA PHE A 193 -8.73 -7.68 12.20
C PHE A 193 -8.07 -7.57 10.83
N GLU A 194 -8.60 -8.28 9.83
CA GLU A 194 -8.10 -8.25 8.45
C GLU A 194 -8.15 -6.84 7.85
N THR A 195 -9.28 -6.16 8.05
CA THR A 195 -9.52 -4.83 7.47
C THR A 195 -8.60 -3.77 8.08
N ILE A 196 -8.47 -3.75 9.41
CA ILE A 196 -7.56 -2.84 10.11
C ILE A 196 -6.12 -3.16 9.73
N LEU A 197 -5.71 -4.43 9.74
CA LEU A 197 -4.35 -4.79 9.32
C LEU A 197 -4.05 -4.37 7.88
N ARG A 198 -5.01 -4.51 6.96
CA ARG A 198 -4.87 -4.05 5.57
C ARG A 198 -4.62 -2.53 5.50
N HIS A 199 -5.36 -1.74 6.27
CA HIS A 199 -5.16 -0.29 6.37
C HIS A 199 -3.75 0.05 6.89
N GLU A 200 -3.33 -0.57 8.00
CA GLU A 200 -2.02 -0.32 8.58
C GLU A 200 -0.86 -0.71 7.65
N ILE A 201 -1.02 -1.79 6.86
CA ILE A 201 -0.03 -2.14 5.84
C ILE A 201 0.12 -1.00 4.81
N GLY A 202 -0.94 -0.27 4.46
CA GLY A 202 -0.87 0.91 3.61
C GLY A 202 0.09 1.97 4.17
N HIS A 203 0.06 2.23 5.48
CA HIS A 203 1.03 3.11 6.14
C HIS A 203 2.45 2.59 6.10
N THR A 204 2.65 1.27 6.26
CA THR A 204 4.00 0.67 6.13
C THR A 204 4.59 0.83 4.73
N LEU A 205 3.75 1.09 3.72
CA LEU A 205 4.14 1.38 2.35
C LEU A 205 4.35 2.89 2.09
N GLY A 206 4.03 3.76 3.05
CA GLY A 206 4.20 5.21 2.95
C GLY A 206 2.93 6.00 2.59
N LEU A 207 1.77 5.34 2.51
CA LEU A 207 0.48 6.03 2.37
C LEU A 207 0.11 6.70 3.69
N ALA A 208 -0.46 7.90 3.61
CA ALA A 208 -0.93 8.64 4.76
C ALA A 208 -2.45 8.48 4.92
N ASP A 209 -2.92 8.70 6.14
CA ASP A 209 -4.33 8.94 6.38
C ASP A 209 -4.81 10.14 5.56
N VAL A 210 -5.87 9.95 4.79
CA VAL A 210 -6.38 10.97 3.87
C VAL A 210 -7.19 12.05 4.59
N ASP A 211 -7.77 11.71 5.73
CA ASP A 211 -8.63 12.57 6.55
C ASP A 211 -7.88 13.24 7.71
N LEU A 212 -6.84 12.59 8.27
CA LEU A 212 -5.97 13.21 9.26
C LEU A 212 -4.83 14.00 8.60
N GLN A 213 -5.09 15.29 8.37
CA GLN A 213 -4.08 16.28 7.92
C GLN A 213 -3.04 16.64 9.01
N SER A 214 -2.57 15.68 9.81
CA SER A 214 -1.60 15.96 10.87
C SER A 214 -0.18 16.11 10.29
N GLY A 215 0.11 17.30 9.73
CA GLY A 215 1.48 17.76 9.48
C GLY A 215 1.78 18.17 8.04
N PRO A 216 3.04 18.58 7.75
CA PRO A 216 3.43 19.15 6.45
C PRO A 216 3.34 18.21 5.24
N GLY A 217 2.82 16.98 5.41
CA GLY A 217 2.85 15.91 4.40
C GLY A 217 1.59 15.03 4.37
N GLY A 218 0.41 15.57 4.65
CA GLY A 218 -0.87 14.86 4.48
C GLY A 218 -1.77 15.61 3.50
N THR A 219 -1.27 15.87 2.29
CA THR A 219 -2.10 16.49 1.26
C THR A 219 -2.83 15.43 0.47
N PHE A 220 -4.15 15.59 0.40
CA PHE A 220 -5.00 14.79 -0.46
C PHE A 220 -4.66 15.05 -1.92
N VAL A 221 -4.34 14.00 -2.68
CA VAL A 221 -4.04 14.09 -4.11
C VAL A 221 -5.25 13.65 -4.91
N ASP A 222 -5.67 14.50 -5.83
CA ASP A 222 -6.78 14.27 -6.74
C ASP A 222 -6.61 15.11 -8.02
N ASP A 223 -7.49 14.98 -9.00
CA ASP A 223 -7.46 15.73 -10.26
C ASP A 223 -8.38 16.95 -10.28
N ASN A 224 -9.49 16.93 -9.53
CA ASN A 224 -10.53 17.95 -9.69
C ASN A 224 -11.30 18.35 -8.41
N TYR A 225 -10.84 17.95 -7.22
CA TYR A 225 -11.55 18.22 -5.96
C TYR A 225 -12.07 19.66 -5.83
N ASN A 226 -13.36 19.80 -5.50
CA ASN A 226 -14.01 21.07 -5.24
C ASN A 226 -14.71 21.06 -3.87
N PRO A 227 -14.31 21.91 -2.90
CA PRO A 227 -14.91 21.92 -1.57
C PRO A 227 -16.39 22.31 -1.54
N ASN A 228 -16.90 22.98 -2.58
CA ASN A 228 -18.32 23.33 -2.68
C ASN A 228 -19.18 22.21 -3.27
N ASN A 229 -18.55 21.14 -3.78
CA ASN A 229 -19.25 20.02 -4.41
C ASN A 229 -18.46 18.71 -4.25
N ALA A 230 -17.96 18.46 -3.04
CA ALA A 230 -17.01 17.38 -2.75
C ALA A 230 -17.51 16.01 -3.24
N ALA A 231 -18.77 15.65 -2.93
CA ALA A 231 -19.36 14.38 -3.33
C ALA A 231 -19.40 14.18 -4.86
N ALA A 232 -19.49 15.25 -5.65
CA ALA A 232 -19.49 15.14 -7.11
C ALA A 232 -18.07 15.09 -7.70
N THR A 233 -17.10 15.75 -7.06
CA THR A 233 -15.71 15.78 -7.56
C THR A 233 -14.90 14.58 -7.11
N LEU A 234 -15.20 14.00 -5.95
CA LEU A 234 -14.52 12.77 -5.50
C LEU A 234 -15.18 11.51 -6.10
N SER A 235 -15.60 11.54 -7.37
CA SER A 235 -16.37 10.45 -7.99
C SER A 235 -15.76 9.87 -9.28
N ASN A 236 -14.81 10.56 -9.92
CA ASN A 236 -14.03 10.06 -11.06
C ASN A 236 -12.63 9.53 -10.66
N SER A 237 -12.22 8.37 -11.16
CA SER A 237 -10.88 7.87 -10.88
C SER A 237 -9.79 8.68 -11.58
N PHE A 238 -8.70 8.96 -10.87
CA PHE A 238 -7.50 9.61 -11.40
C PHE A 238 -6.36 8.61 -11.72
N ALA A 239 -6.58 7.29 -11.57
CA ALA A 239 -5.54 6.26 -11.68
C ALA A 239 -4.71 6.35 -12.97
N GLY A 240 -5.35 6.67 -14.10
CA GLY A 240 -4.70 6.81 -15.41
C GLY A 240 -3.83 8.07 -15.57
N MET A 241 -3.87 9.01 -14.62
CA MET A 241 -3.12 10.26 -14.66
C MET A 241 -1.73 10.14 -14.03
N VAL A 242 -1.48 9.06 -13.28
CA VAL A 242 -0.19 8.82 -12.62
C VAL A 242 0.89 8.59 -13.67
N ASN A 243 1.90 9.46 -13.67
CA ASN A 243 3.09 9.26 -14.48
C ASN A 243 3.97 8.17 -13.84
N ILE A 244 3.91 6.97 -14.41
CA ILE A 244 4.62 5.78 -13.92
C ILE A 244 6.15 5.90 -13.96
N ALA A 245 6.72 6.78 -14.79
CA ALA A 245 8.17 7.01 -14.79
C ALA A 245 8.58 8.00 -13.70
N ASN A 246 7.76 9.02 -13.46
CA ASN A 246 8.01 10.06 -12.48
C ASN A 246 6.68 10.56 -11.88
N PRO A 247 6.23 10.01 -10.74
CA PRO A 247 4.96 10.37 -10.11
C PRO A 247 4.84 11.87 -9.82
N ALA A 248 5.94 12.55 -9.50
CA ALA A 248 5.95 14.00 -9.27
C ALA A 248 5.63 14.83 -10.52
N ALA A 249 5.72 14.24 -11.72
CA ALA A 249 5.39 14.87 -13.00
C ALA A 249 4.03 14.40 -13.57
N SER A 250 3.14 13.87 -12.71
CA SER A 250 1.78 13.49 -13.10
C SER A 250 0.97 14.72 -13.49
N ALA A 251 0.56 14.81 -14.75
CA ALA A 251 -0.16 15.97 -15.27
C ALA A 251 -1.62 15.95 -14.82
N GLY A 252 -2.12 17.10 -14.33
CA GLY A 252 -3.50 17.27 -13.91
C GLY A 252 -3.81 16.80 -12.48
N LEU A 253 -2.86 16.16 -11.79
CA LEU A 253 -2.98 15.91 -10.35
C LEU A 253 -2.56 17.14 -9.55
N SER A 254 -3.22 17.37 -8.42
CA SER A 254 -2.91 18.45 -7.49
C SER A 254 -3.14 18.01 -6.06
N THR A 255 -2.54 18.75 -5.13
CA THR A 255 -2.70 18.54 -3.69
C THR A 255 -3.76 19.46 -3.13
N TYR A 256 -4.63 18.92 -2.29
CA TYR A 256 -5.75 19.60 -1.66
C TYR A 256 -5.72 19.45 -0.14
N SER A 257 -6.29 20.43 0.54
CA SER A 257 -6.65 20.32 1.96
C SER A 257 -8.15 20.05 2.03
N ILE A 258 -8.51 18.87 2.53
CA ILE A 258 -9.90 18.41 2.66
C ILE A 258 -10.30 18.34 4.15
N PRO A 259 -11.33 19.06 4.59
CA PRO A 259 -11.83 18.94 5.96
C PRO A 259 -12.24 17.49 6.29
N THR A 260 -11.94 17.02 7.50
CA THR A 260 -12.33 15.68 8.00
C THR A 260 -13.83 15.39 7.84
N SER A 261 -14.68 16.43 7.92
CA SER A 261 -16.13 16.30 7.73
C SER A 261 -16.56 15.89 6.32
N VAL A 262 -15.70 16.00 5.31
CA VAL A 262 -15.96 15.54 3.95
C VAL A 262 -15.85 14.02 3.85
N PHE A 263 -14.85 13.43 4.52
CA PHE A 263 -14.65 11.97 4.53
C PHE A 263 -15.74 11.23 5.32
N ALA A 264 -16.41 11.91 6.24
CA ALA A 264 -17.56 11.36 6.96
C ALA A 264 -18.87 11.33 6.14
N GLN A 265 -18.87 11.77 4.87
CA GLN A 265 -20.07 11.80 4.03
C GLN A 265 -20.37 10.43 3.41
N SER A 266 -21.66 10.08 3.31
CA SER A 266 -22.08 8.81 2.69
C SER A 266 -21.64 8.75 1.22
N GLY A 267 -20.97 7.65 0.85
CA GLY A 267 -20.42 7.45 -0.50
C GLY A 267 -18.94 7.83 -0.63
N VAL A 268 -18.32 8.31 0.46
CA VAL A 268 -16.88 8.44 0.60
C VAL A 268 -16.37 7.27 1.44
N ASP A 269 -15.78 6.27 0.79
CA ASP A 269 -15.16 5.10 1.41
C ASP A 269 -13.74 4.90 0.83
N ILE A 270 -12.70 5.38 1.54
CA ILE A 270 -11.27 5.19 1.18
C ILE A 270 -10.61 4.27 2.20
N MET A 271 -9.76 3.33 1.77
CA MET A 271 -9.10 2.41 2.70
C MET A 271 -8.25 3.17 3.72
N MET A 272 -7.58 4.23 3.28
CA MET A 272 -6.64 5.03 4.07
C MET A 272 -7.33 6.17 4.85
N GLU A 273 -8.58 6.01 5.28
CA GLU A 273 -9.22 6.88 6.27
C GLU A 273 -8.93 6.39 7.69
N SER A 274 -8.68 7.30 8.63
CA SER A 274 -8.41 6.96 10.02
C SER A 274 -9.60 6.31 10.73
N ASN A 275 -10.82 6.52 10.23
CA ASN A 275 -12.02 5.83 10.68
C ASN A 275 -12.56 4.90 9.60
N ILE A 276 -12.00 3.70 9.53
CA ILE A 276 -12.26 2.74 8.46
C ILE A 276 -13.75 2.35 8.41
N SER A 277 -14.38 2.61 7.26
CA SER A 277 -15.77 2.24 7.00
C SER A 277 -16.00 0.74 6.99
N SER A 278 -17.17 0.32 7.50
CA SER A 278 -17.63 -1.08 7.44
C SER A 278 -17.80 -1.60 6.00
N PHE A 279 -17.85 -0.71 5.00
CA PHE A 279 -17.82 -1.04 3.58
C PHE A 279 -16.68 -2.02 3.27
N PHE A 280 -15.49 -1.78 3.83
CA PHE A 280 -14.30 -2.56 3.56
C PHE A 280 -14.27 -3.95 4.20
N LEU A 281 -15.21 -4.29 5.08
CA LEU A 281 -15.32 -5.65 5.64
C LEU A 281 -15.66 -6.71 4.59
N THR A 282 -16.26 -6.29 3.48
CA THR A 282 -16.67 -7.20 2.39
C THR A 282 -16.14 -6.77 1.03
N ASN A 283 -15.59 -5.55 0.92
CA ASN A 283 -15.08 -5.01 -0.34
C ASN A 283 -13.54 -5.00 -0.37
N SER A 284 -13.01 -5.07 -1.59
CA SER A 284 -11.58 -4.86 -1.86
C SER A 284 -11.22 -3.38 -1.76
N LEU A 285 -9.92 -3.10 -1.91
CA LEU A 285 -9.45 -1.76 -2.24
C LEU A 285 -10.21 -1.21 -3.45
N GLN A 286 -10.44 0.09 -3.45
CA GLN A 286 -11.02 0.84 -4.56
C GLN A 286 -9.92 1.23 -5.56
N ASN A 287 -10.30 1.67 -6.77
CA ASN A 287 -9.36 2.04 -7.82
C ASN A 287 -8.30 3.05 -7.37
N ASP A 288 -8.70 4.01 -6.54
CA ASP A 288 -7.81 5.10 -6.14
C ASP A 288 -6.87 4.70 -4.99
N ASP A 289 -7.22 3.68 -4.18
CA ASP A 289 -6.26 3.01 -3.29
C ASP A 289 -5.13 2.36 -4.12
N PHE A 290 -5.49 1.74 -5.26
CA PHE A 290 -4.50 1.20 -6.21
C PHE A 290 -3.71 2.28 -6.94
N ALA A 291 -4.32 3.43 -7.23
CA ALA A 291 -3.66 4.58 -7.82
C ALA A 291 -2.63 5.19 -6.88
N GLY A 292 -2.97 5.36 -5.59
CA GLY A 292 -2.05 5.78 -4.55
C GLY A 292 -0.84 4.85 -4.44
N ARG A 293 -1.06 3.53 -4.56
CA ARG A 293 0.04 2.56 -4.69
C ARG A 293 0.90 2.82 -5.91
N GLN A 294 0.34 3.05 -7.11
CA GLN A 294 1.15 3.35 -8.30
C GLN A 294 1.96 4.63 -8.16
N PHE A 295 1.43 5.61 -7.43
CA PHE A 295 2.15 6.85 -7.17
C PHE A 295 3.39 6.63 -6.29
N LEU A 296 3.36 5.64 -5.40
CA LEU A 296 4.50 5.25 -4.59
C LEU A 296 5.42 4.26 -5.31
N TYR A 297 4.83 3.25 -5.94
CA TYR A 297 5.50 2.08 -6.53
C TYR A 297 4.98 1.81 -7.95
N PRO A 298 5.34 2.67 -8.92
CA PRO A 298 4.87 2.52 -10.28
C PRO A 298 5.43 1.26 -10.94
N THR A 299 4.63 0.58 -11.74
CA THR A 299 5.08 -0.62 -12.46
C THR A 299 6.14 -0.26 -13.51
N ALA A 300 7.23 -1.03 -13.57
CA ALA A 300 8.20 -0.94 -14.67
C ALA A 300 7.51 -1.24 -16.01
N VAL A 301 7.57 -0.29 -16.93
CA VAL A 301 7.31 -0.56 -18.34
C VAL A 301 8.57 -1.23 -18.90
N PRO A 302 8.49 -2.44 -19.48
CA PRO A 302 9.64 -3.01 -20.16
C PRO A 302 10.15 -2.03 -21.22
N GLU A 303 11.44 -1.73 -21.18
CA GLU A 303 12.13 -0.94 -22.20
C GLU A 303 11.70 -1.38 -23.62
N PRO A 304 11.37 -0.45 -24.54
CA PRO A 304 10.97 -0.80 -25.91
C PRO A 304 11.95 -1.73 -26.63
N ALA A 305 13.25 -1.62 -26.31
CA ALA A 305 14.29 -2.49 -26.82
C ALA A 305 14.11 -3.96 -26.40
N THR A 306 13.65 -4.21 -25.17
CA THR A 306 13.40 -5.55 -24.64
C THR A 306 12.21 -6.21 -25.35
N LEU A 307 11.16 -5.45 -25.64
CA LEU A 307 10.02 -5.91 -26.43
C LEU A 307 10.41 -6.19 -27.89
N ALA A 308 11.28 -5.36 -28.48
CA ALA A 308 11.81 -5.58 -29.82
C ALA A 308 12.67 -6.86 -29.90
N VAL A 309 13.52 -7.12 -28.89
CA VAL A 309 14.34 -8.34 -28.82
C VAL A 309 13.47 -9.58 -28.63
N LEU A 310 12.45 -9.53 -27.77
CA LEU A 310 11.48 -10.61 -27.60
C LEU A 310 10.66 -10.87 -28.87
N ALA A 311 10.23 -9.82 -29.57
CA ALA A 311 9.53 -9.95 -30.85
C ALA A 311 10.43 -10.57 -31.93
N LEU A 312 11.70 -10.16 -32.00
CA LEU A 312 12.69 -10.73 -32.92
C LEU A 312 13.01 -12.21 -32.59
N ALA A 313 13.12 -12.56 -31.31
CA ALA A 313 13.30 -13.94 -30.86
C ALA A 313 12.08 -14.82 -31.18
N GLY A 314 10.86 -14.30 -30.97
CA GLY A 314 9.62 -14.97 -31.34
C GLY A 314 9.49 -15.20 -32.86
N LEU A 315 9.86 -14.19 -33.67
CA LEU A 315 9.91 -14.31 -35.13
C LEU A 315 10.93 -15.35 -35.59
N ALA A 316 12.12 -15.39 -34.98
CA ALA A 316 13.14 -16.39 -35.29
C ALA A 316 12.69 -17.82 -34.96
N ALA A 317 12.00 -18.01 -33.82
CA ALA A 317 11.44 -19.31 -33.43
C ALA A 317 10.34 -19.80 -34.40
N LEU A 318 9.44 -18.90 -34.82
CA LEU A 318 8.40 -19.21 -35.82
C LEU A 318 9.01 -19.57 -37.18
N ARG A 319 10.05 -18.86 -37.61
CA ARG A 319 10.75 -19.16 -38.87
C ARG A 319 11.45 -20.52 -38.85
N ARG A 320 11.96 -20.94 -37.69
CA ARG A 320 12.61 -22.24 -37.51
C ARG A 320 11.59 -23.40 -37.54
N ARG A 321 10.37 -23.17 -37.02
CA ARG A 321 9.28 -24.15 -37.02
C ARG A 321 8.65 -24.39 -38.39
N ASN A 322 8.70 -23.40 -39.29
CA ASN A 322 8.21 -23.53 -40.67
C ASN A 322 9.25 -24.13 -41.64
N ARG A 323 10.45 -24.47 -41.15
CA ARG A 323 11.54 -25.09 -41.93
C ARG A 323 11.86 -26.52 -41.50
N ALA A 324 11.19 -27.02 -40.47
CA ALA A 324 11.16 -28.42 -40.08
C ALA A 324 9.86 -29.03 -40.61
#